data_AF-A0A3C0XM94-F1
#
_entry.id   AF-A0A3C0XM94-F1
#
_cell.length_a   1.000
_cell.length_b   1.000
_cell.length_c   1.000
_cell.angle_alpha   90.00
_cell.angle_beta   90.00
_cell.angle_gamma   90.00
#
_symmetry.space_group_name_H-M   'P 1'
#
loop_
_entity.id
_entity.type
_entity.pdbx_description
1 polymer ?
#
loop_
_entity_poly.entity_id
_entity_poly.type
_entity_poly.pdbx_seq_one_letter_code
_entity_poly.pdbx_strand_id
1 'polypeptide(L)'
;MRSPSSVTLASKQALGAVETIRDRLLAPLGEEYYQTASSVRQDWAKLSPAYLSPLQIPELAVGASARTSLATPAGRVSITDRVFDIISHPLFQRLRNIPQLELASLVYPGASHSRLLHSLSIFDTTRRYVSHLLNDPNFLLLVERPQVEALLLQALLHDIGHYPLSHMFEDVSEEERLAGSPRLVPSDDELFWVFVAPEHAPDDFRDYADDLAEEMGRLGQPLLSAVLAGEGGAPPLVSPASMRAMQRTSQLAGPAECVLSGILSSPIDADKVAYLTDDSIMTGVRYGLGIDIDALLAALRAPRTDDITPGVRVIAIGDKGLTAAEGIVLARYWMLRRVYWHHTNRSTIAMTKLVIDRLVATDQLTMRDFFRKTLFADLPTALAWLSACFRQSH
;
A
#
# COMPACT_ATOMS: atom_id res chain seq x y z
N MET A 1 8.87 35.00 18.81
CA MET A 1 8.55 34.42 20.14
C MET A 1 7.61 33.24 19.92
N ARG A 2 8.05 32.01 20.20
CA ARG A 2 7.18 30.82 20.15
C ARG A 2 6.30 30.83 21.41
N SER A 3 4.98 30.71 21.27
CA SER A 3 4.10 30.57 22.43
C SER A 3 4.37 29.24 23.15
N PRO A 4 4.41 29.24 24.50
CA PRO A 4 4.47 28.01 25.28
C PRO A 4 3.03 27.52 25.51
N SER A 5 2.41 26.86 24.53
CA SER A 5 1.03 26.37 24.69
C SER A 5 0.67 25.17 23.82
N SER A 6 1.59 24.22 23.62
CA SER A 6 1.23 22.92 23.05
C SER A 6 2.06 21.83 23.70
N VAL A 7 1.66 21.43 24.91
CA VAL A 7 1.94 20.07 25.36
C VAL A 7 1.28 19.17 24.32
N THR A 8 2.08 18.44 23.53
CA THR A 8 1.58 17.54 22.50
C THR A 8 0.64 16.50 23.16
N LEU A 9 -0.36 16.01 22.43
CA LEU A 9 -1.30 15.00 22.96
C LEU A 9 -0.55 13.81 23.58
N ALA A 10 0.52 13.37 22.93
CA ALA A 10 1.45 12.36 23.43
C ALA A 10 2.06 12.72 24.80
N SER A 11 2.48 13.98 25.00
CA SER A 11 3.00 14.43 26.30
C SER A 11 1.94 14.46 27.40
N LYS A 12 0.67 14.78 27.08
CA LYS A 12 -0.43 14.69 28.05
C LYS A 12 -0.73 13.23 28.43
N GLN A 13 -0.78 12.34 27.44
CA GLN A 13 -0.97 10.90 27.66
C GLN A 13 0.18 10.30 28.46
N ALA A 14 1.43 10.69 28.15
CA ALA A 14 2.61 10.25 28.88
C ALA A 14 2.57 10.71 30.33
N LEU A 15 2.21 11.98 30.56
CA LEU A 15 2.08 12.52 31.92
C LEU A 15 1.03 11.75 32.71
N GLY A 16 -0.16 11.51 32.16
CA GLY A 16 -1.22 10.75 32.84
C GLY A 16 -0.83 9.29 33.13
N ALA A 17 -0.10 8.64 32.21
CA ALA A 17 0.44 7.30 32.43
C ALA A 17 1.51 7.28 33.53
N VAL A 18 2.43 8.26 33.55
CA VAL A 18 3.43 8.42 34.62
C VAL A 18 2.76 8.71 35.97
N GLU A 19 1.76 9.57 36.01
CA GLU A 19 0.98 9.88 37.22
C GLU A 19 0.30 8.63 37.76
N THR A 20 -0.35 7.85 36.89
CA THR A 20 -0.97 6.57 37.28
C THR A 20 0.06 5.60 37.86
N ILE A 21 1.22 5.45 37.22
CA ILE A 21 2.29 4.56 37.71
C ILE A 21 2.84 5.05 39.05
N ARG A 22 3.10 6.36 39.17
CA ARG A 22 3.56 7.00 40.39
C ARG A 22 2.58 6.77 41.54
N ASP A 23 1.30 7.04 41.33
CA ASP A 23 0.28 6.98 42.37
C ASP A 23 0.13 5.54 42.88
N ARG A 24 0.17 4.54 41.99
CA ARG A 24 0.14 3.11 42.39
C ARG A 24 1.41 2.64 43.08
N LEU A 25 2.59 3.19 42.75
CA LEU A 25 3.86 2.86 43.44
C LEU A 25 3.98 3.54 44.81
N LEU A 26 3.34 4.71 44.98
CA LEU A 26 3.35 5.46 46.24
C LEU A 26 2.17 5.12 47.16
N ALA A 27 1.16 4.39 46.66
CA ALA A 27 0.05 3.92 47.45
C ALA A 27 0.53 2.99 48.60
N PRO A 28 -0.12 3.03 49.78
CA PRO A 28 0.13 2.05 50.83
C PRO A 28 -0.05 0.62 50.30
N LEU A 29 0.73 -0.34 50.83
CA LEU A 29 0.61 -1.74 50.46
C LEU A 29 -0.83 -2.23 50.72
N GLY A 30 -1.61 -2.39 49.65
CA GLY A 30 -3.06 -2.61 49.66
C GLY A 30 -3.61 -2.66 48.23
N GLU A 31 -4.94 -2.60 48.06
CA GLU A 31 -5.59 -2.82 46.74
C GLU A 31 -5.13 -1.87 45.62
N GLU A 32 -4.71 -0.65 45.96
CA GLU A 32 -4.25 0.35 44.99
C GLU A 32 -2.78 0.16 44.57
N TYR A 33 -1.98 -0.55 45.37
CA TYR A 33 -0.59 -0.88 45.07
C TYR A 33 -0.47 -2.05 44.09
N TYR A 34 0.58 -2.07 43.27
CA TYR A 34 0.82 -3.15 42.32
C TYR A 34 1.03 -4.50 43.03
N GLN A 35 0.07 -5.40 42.88
CA GLN A 35 0.10 -6.75 43.47
C GLN A 35 0.92 -7.75 42.64
N THR A 36 1.15 -7.46 41.35
CA THR A 36 1.86 -8.38 40.44
C THR A 36 2.77 -7.65 39.47
N ALA A 37 3.86 -8.31 39.06
CA ALA A 37 4.73 -7.81 38.00
C ALA A 37 3.98 -7.60 36.66
N SER A 38 2.92 -8.38 36.40
CA SER A 38 2.07 -8.23 35.21
C SER A 38 1.31 -6.90 35.22
N SER A 39 0.77 -6.48 36.37
CA SER A 39 0.08 -5.19 36.50
C SER A 39 1.02 -3.99 36.30
N VAL A 40 2.25 -4.07 36.82
CA VAL A 40 3.31 -3.09 36.53
C VAL A 40 3.61 -3.05 35.03
N ARG A 41 3.76 -4.22 34.40
CA ARG A 41 4.07 -4.32 32.97
C ARG A 41 2.97 -3.72 32.10
N GLN A 42 1.70 -3.90 32.48
CA GLN A 42 0.55 -3.35 31.76
C GLN A 42 0.52 -1.82 31.81
N ASP A 43 0.74 -1.22 32.97
CA ASP A 43 0.78 0.24 33.09
C ASP A 43 2.07 0.82 32.49
N TRP A 44 3.21 0.13 32.63
CA TRP A 44 4.45 0.50 31.95
C TRP A 44 4.32 0.48 30.43
N ALA A 45 3.56 -0.46 29.86
CA ALA A 45 3.29 -0.51 28.42
C ALA A 45 2.56 0.75 27.92
N LYS A 46 1.88 1.50 28.80
CA LYS A 46 1.26 2.80 28.47
C LYS A 46 2.27 3.93 28.22
N LEU A 47 3.53 3.73 28.62
CA LEU A 47 4.63 4.65 28.28
C LEU A 47 5.30 4.30 26.95
N SER A 48 4.88 3.22 26.28
CA SER A 48 5.42 2.87 24.97
C SER A 48 5.05 3.96 23.94
N PRO A 49 5.94 4.27 22.98
CA PRO A 49 5.62 5.17 21.87
C PRO A 49 4.36 4.78 21.10
N ALA A 50 4.00 3.49 21.07
CA ALA A 50 2.76 2.99 20.49
C ALA A 50 1.52 3.46 21.24
N TYR A 51 1.52 3.37 22.57
CA TYR A 51 0.41 3.84 23.38
C TYR A 51 0.27 5.37 23.37
N LEU A 52 1.41 6.07 23.28
CA LEU A 52 1.47 7.54 23.24
C LEU A 52 1.20 8.12 21.85
N SER A 53 1.09 7.28 20.81
CA SER A 53 0.66 7.72 19.49
C SER A 53 -0.80 8.19 19.55
N PRO A 54 -1.17 9.34 18.96
CA PRO A 54 -2.54 9.87 19.02
C PRO A 54 -3.64 8.87 18.67
N LEU A 55 -3.38 7.96 17.72
CA LEU A 55 -4.34 6.94 17.26
C LEU A 55 -4.05 5.54 17.81
N GLN A 56 -2.98 5.35 18.60
CA GLN A 56 -2.55 4.06 19.14
C GLN A 56 -2.37 2.97 18.07
N ILE A 57 -1.96 3.37 16.86
CA ILE A 57 -1.63 2.47 15.75
C ILE A 57 -0.15 2.07 15.89
N PRO A 58 0.17 0.78 16.10
CA PRO A 58 1.55 0.33 16.33
C PRO A 58 2.52 0.72 15.22
N GLU A 59 2.05 0.70 13.97
CA GLU A 59 2.85 1.03 12.79
C GLU A 59 3.26 2.50 12.82
N LEU A 60 2.47 3.41 13.38
CA LEU A 60 2.83 4.83 13.43
C LEU A 60 3.85 5.15 14.54
N ALA A 61 4.09 4.22 15.46
CA ALA A 61 5.08 4.38 16.52
C ALA A 61 6.47 3.95 16.06
N VAL A 62 7.36 4.93 15.92
CA VAL A 62 8.72 4.73 15.43
C VAL A 62 9.48 3.74 16.33
N GLY A 63 9.86 2.58 15.78
CA GLY A 63 10.84 1.65 16.33
C GLY A 63 10.45 0.83 17.57
N ALA A 64 9.49 1.28 18.39
CA ALA A 64 9.19 0.64 19.67
C ALA A 64 8.38 -0.67 19.57
N SER A 65 7.64 -0.86 18.46
CA SER A 65 6.78 -2.03 18.23
C SER A 65 7.20 -2.85 17.02
N ALA A 66 8.42 -2.63 16.51
CA ALA A 66 8.91 -3.33 15.34
C ALA A 66 9.42 -4.74 15.72
N ARG A 67 8.84 -5.77 15.10
CA ARG A 67 9.37 -7.14 15.10
C ARG A 67 10.70 -7.21 14.34
N THR A 68 10.76 -6.54 13.20
CA THR A 68 11.95 -6.47 12.35
C THR A 68 11.96 -5.18 11.54
N SER A 69 13.06 -4.93 10.84
CA SER A 69 13.19 -3.83 9.90
C SER A 69 13.76 -4.32 8.58
N LEU A 70 13.05 -4.04 7.49
CA LEU A 70 13.45 -4.39 6.13
C LEU A 70 14.10 -3.19 5.45
N ALA A 71 15.16 -3.41 4.67
CA ALA A 71 15.78 -2.36 3.88
C ALA A 71 15.04 -2.20 2.54
N THR A 72 14.82 -0.95 2.15
CA THR A 72 14.32 -0.53 0.83
C THR A 72 15.35 0.42 0.20
N PRO A 73 15.27 0.71 -1.11
CA PRO A 73 16.20 1.64 -1.75
C PRO A 73 16.17 3.03 -1.09
N ALA A 74 14.97 3.50 -0.71
CA ALA A 74 14.78 4.78 -0.03
C ALA A 74 15.12 4.79 1.48
N GLY A 75 15.32 3.63 2.12
CA GLY A 75 15.62 3.57 3.55
C GLY A 75 15.30 2.25 4.23
N ARG A 76 14.60 2.32 5.37
CA ARG A 76 14.25 1.15 6.16
C ARG A 76 12.81 1.23 6.64
N VAL A 77 12.08 0.13 6.49
CA VAL A 77 10.68 -0.01 6.88
C VAL A 77 10.62 -0.83 8.16
N SER A 78 9.93 -0.30 9.18
CA SER A 78 9.64 -1.03 10.42
C SER A 78 8.41 -1.92 10.23
N ILE A 79 8.54 -3.20 10.59
CA ILE A 79 7.49 -4.21 10.43
C ILE A 79 7.04 -4.66 11.81
N THR A 80 5.76 -4.49 12.12
CA THR A 80 5.10 -4.99 13.34
C THR A 80 4.72 -6.46 13.16
N ASP A 81 4.31 -7.17 14.22
CA ASP A 81 3.86 -8.56 14.09
C ASP A 81 2.66 -8.70 13.15
N ARG A 82 1.66 -7.82 13.28
CA ARG A 82 0.47 -7.85 12.42
C ARG A 82 0.78 -7.59 10.94
N VAL A 83 1.74 -6.71 10.63
CA VAL A 83 2.21 -6.51 9.26
C VAL A 83 3.07 -7.69 8.80
N PHE A 84 3.87 -8.28 9.69
CA PHE A 84 4.69 -9.44 9.39
C PHE A 84 3.85 -10.63 8.89
N ASP A 85 2.72 -10.89 9.55
CA ASP A 85 1.82 -11.99 9.18
C ASP A 85 1.24 -11.78 7.77
N ILE A 86 0.87 -10.54 7.41
CA ILE A 86 0.42 -10.18 6.06
C ILE A 86 1.54 -10.37 5.04
N ILE A 87 2.71 -9.77 5.28
CA ILE A 87 3.77 -9.80 4.26
C ILE A 87 4.37 -11.19 4.09
N SER A 88 4.26 -12.06 5.10
CA SER A 88 4.73 -13.45 5.04
C SER A 88 3.75 -14.35 4.28
N HIS A 89 2.52 -13.90 4.05
CA HIS A 89 1.50 -14.67 3.34
C HIS A 89 1.94 -14.98 1.89
N PRO A 90 1.69 -16.19 1.35
CA PRO A 90 2.08 -16.55 -0.01
C PRO A 90 1.60 -15.56 -1.08
N LEU A 91 0.36 -15.06 -0.96
CA LEU A 91 -0.19 -14.07 -1.90
C LEU A 91 0.57 -12.75 -1.92
N PHE A 92 1.15 -12.34 -0.78
CA PHE A 92 2.00 -11.16 -0.73
C PHE A 92 3.42 -11.48 -1.23
N GLN A 93 4.00 -12.62 -0.81
CA GLN A 93 5.33 -13.05 -1.25
C GLN A 93 5.43 -13.26 -2.76
N ARG A 94 4.33 -13.64 -3.41
CA ARG A 94 4.17 -13.71 -4.86
C ARG A 94 4.60 -12.43 -5.58
N LEU A 95 4.34 -11.26 -5.00
CA LEU A 95 4.72 -9.97 -5.56
C LEU A 95 6.24 -9.83 -5.75
N ARG A 96 7.06 -10.67 -5.09
CA ARG A 96 8.51 -10.75 -5.31
C ARG A 96 8.87 -11.09 -6.76
N ASN A 97 8.01 -11.86 -7.41
CA ASN A 97 8.23 -12.38 -8.77
C ASN A 97 7.63 -11.48 -9.86
N ILE A 98 7.00 -10.36 -9.46
CA ILE A 98 6.34 -9.43 -10.36
C ILE A 98 7.17 -8.15 -10.43
N PRO A 99 7.85 -7.87 -11.56
CA PRO A 99 8.65 -6.67 -11.70
C PRO A 99 7.77 -5.41 -11.70
N GLN A 100 8.22 -4.37 -10.98
CA GLN A 100 7.50 -3.09 -10.90
C GLN A 100 7.35 -2.44 -12.28
N LEU A 101 8.44 -2.44 -13.06
CA LEU A 101 8.50 -1.82 -14.37
C LEU A 101 8.39 -2.84 -15.52
N GLU A 102 7.87 -4.03 -15.24
CA GLU A 102 7.66 -5.13 -16.19
C GLU A 102 8.88 -5.37 -17.11
N LEU A 103 8.74 -5.11 -18.41
CA LEU A 103 9.75 -5.33 -19.44
C LEU A 103 10.83 -4.24 -19.50
N ALA A 104 10.75 -3.20 -18.67
CA ALA A 104 11.74 -2.12 -18.66
C ALA A 104 13.15 -2.62 -18.31
N SER A 105 13.27 -3.77 -17.63
CA SER A 105 14.54 -4.45 -17.35
C SER A 105 15.33 -4.82 -18.62
N LEU A 106 14.67 -4.97 -19.77
CA LEU A 106 15.31 -5.19 -21.07
C LEU A 106 16.07 -3.96 -21.58
N VAL A 107 15.71 -2.77 -21.10
CA VAL A 107 16.34 -1.48 -21.45
C VAL A 107 17.21 -0.96 -20.32
N TYR A 108 16.75 -1.15 -19.08
CA TYR A 108 17.39 -0.72 -17.84
C TYR A 108 17.72 -1.95 -17.01
N PRO A 109 18.91 -2.56 -17.14
CA PRO A 109 19.23 -3.82 -16.46
C PRO A 109 19.11 -3.78 -14.93
N GLY A 110 19.24 -2.59 -14.32
CA GLY A 110 19.03 -2.40 -12.88
C GLY A 110 17.56 -2.32 -12.45
N ALA A 111 16.61 -2.18 -13.37
CA ALA A 111 15.17 -2.11 -13.10
C ALA A 111 14.57 -3.49 -12.78
N SER A 112 15.16 -4.20 -11.82
CA SER A 112 14.80 -5.56 -11.40
C SER A 112 14.01 -5.60 -10.09
N HIS A 113 13.66 -4.44 -9.52
CA HIS A 113 12.87 -4.38 -8.31
C HIS A 113 11.43 -4.85 -8.57
N SER A 114 10.83 -5.42 -7.53
CA SER A 114 9.54 -6.07 -7.59
C SER A 114 8.44 -5.24 -6.94
N ARG A 115 7.19 -5.57 -7.25
CA ARG A 115 6.01 -4.96 -6.61
C ARG A 115 5.99 -5.16 -5.10
N LEU A 116 6.57 -6.25 -4.59
CA LEU A 116 6.74 -6.45 -3.14
C LEU A 116 7.55 -5.30 -2.51
N LEU A 117 8.67 -4.94 -3.15
CA LEU A 117 9.51 -3.85 -2.67
C LEU A 117 8.76 -2.53 -2.73
N HIS A 118 8.04 -2.28 -3.83
CA HIS A 118 7.22 -1.09 -4.00
C HIS A 118 6.12 -0.97 -2.94
N SER A 119 5.36 -2.04 -2.68
CA SER A 119 4.37 -2.12 -1.60
C SER A 119 4.94 -1.75 -0.23
N LEU A 120 6.16 -2.23 0.10
CA LEU A 120 6.83 -1.87 1.35
C LEU A 120 7.23 -0.39 1.40
N SER A 121 7.74 0.14 0.28
CA SER A 121 8.11 1.56 0.17
C SER A 121 6.89 2.49 0.28
N ILE A 122 5.76 2.15 -0.34
CA ILE A 122 4.52 2.93 -0.22
C ILE A 122 3.97 2.84 1.20
N PHE A 123 3.98 1.65 1.80
CA PHE A 123 3.55 1.48 3.18
C PHE A 123 4.34 2.42 4.11
N ASP A 124 5.67 2.44 4.02
CA ASP A 124 6.50 3.34 4.84
C ASP A 124 6.27 4.83 4.52
N THR A 125 6.20 5.18 3.25
CA THR A 125 5.96 6.56 2.82
C THR A 125 4.61 7.06 3.35
N THR A 126 3.56 6.24 3.25
CA THR A 126 2.23 6.53 3.80
C THR A 126 2.28 6.70 5.31
N ARG A 127 3.02 5.82 6.01
CA ARG A 127 3.28 5.91 7.45
C ARG A 127 3.92 7.25 7.83
N ARG A 128 4.89 7.73 7.03
CA ARG A 128 5.54 9.04 7.22
C ARG A 128 4.58 10.20 6.98
N TYR A 129 3.76 10.15 5.93
CA TYR A 129 2.73 11.17 5.65
C TYR A 129 1.78 11.30 6.84
N VAL A 130 1.22 10.19 7.29
CA VAL A 130 0.31 10.16 8.44
C VAL A 130 1.02 10.63 9.70
N SER A 131 2.24 10.16 9.98
CA SER A 131 3.00 10.58 11.17
C SER A 131 3.24 12.10 11.22
N HIS A 132 3.48 12.73 10.07
CA HIS A 132 3.59 14.18 10.00
C HIS A 132 2.25 14.89 10.21
N LEU A 133 1.19 14.40 9.55
CA LEU A 133 -0.17 14.95 9.66
C LEU A 133 -0.78 14.79 11.07
N LEU A 134 -0.40 13.78 11.84
CA LEU A 134 -0.83 13.62 13.24
C LEU A 134 -0.36 14.75 14.17
N ASN A 135 0.60 15.58 13.73
CA ASN A 135 0.98 16.79 14.46
C ASN A 135 0.03 17.98 14.19
N ASP A 136 -0.88 17.86 13.21
CA ASP A 136 -1.90 18.85 12.89
C ASP A 136 -3.20 18.53 13.66
N PRO A 137 -3.66 19.41 14.58
CA PRO A 137 -4.89 19.18 15.33
C PRO A 137 -6.13 19.00 14.46
N ASN A 138 -6.18 19.67 13.29
CA ASN A 138 -7.33 19.54 12.40
C ASN A 138 -7.39 18.15 11.76
N PHE A 139 -6.23 17.54 11.50
CA PHE A 139 -6.17 16.16 11.00
C PHE A 139 -6.68 15.18 12.06
N LEU A 140 -6.28 15.36 13.32
CA LEU A 140 -6.74 14.52 14.44
C LEU A 140 -8.26 14.60 14.68
N LEU A 141 -8.88 15.75 14.41
CA LEU A 141 -10.32 15.92 14.49
C LEU A 141 -11.07 15.33 13.29
N LEU A 142 -10.36 15.11 12.17
CA LEU A 142 -10.93 14.65 10.92
C LEU A 142 -10.98 13.12 10.82
N VAL A 143 -9.99 12.42 11.36
CA VAL A 143 -9.78 10.98 11.09
C VAL A 143 -9.93 10.12 12.33
N GLU A 144 -10.43 8.91 12.14
CA GLU A 144 -10.50 7.89 13.16
C GLU A 144 -9.47 6.77 12.93
N ARG A 145 -9.14 6.05 14.00
CA ARG A 145 -8.18 4.94 13.97
C ARG A 145 -8.50 3.90 12.88
N PRO A 146 -9.73 3.36 12.73
CA PRO A 146 -10.01 2.34 11.72
C PRO A 146 -9.79 2.82 10.28
N GLN A 147 -10.02 4.11 10.01
CA GLN A 147 -9.82 4.70 8.69
C GLN A 147 -8.32 4.82 8.37
N VAL A 148 -7.50 5.19 9.36
CA VAL A 148 -6.04 5.27 9.19
C VAL A 148 -5.41 3.87 9.11
N GLU A 149 -5.91 2.89 9.87
CA GLU A 149 -5.50 1.49 9.71
C GLU A 149 -5.88 0.96 8.31
N ALA A 150 -7.06 1.29 7.81
CA ALA A 150 -7.49 0.97 6.44
C ALA A 150 -6.58 1.60 5.39
N LEU A 151 -6.19 2.87 5.56
CA LEU A 151 -5.26 3.56 4.68
C LEU A 151 -3.91 2.84 4.62
N LEU A 152 -3.33 2.50 5.78
CA LEU A 152 -2.04 1.81 5.84
C LEU A 152 -2.10 0.41 5.24
N LEU A 153 -3.20 -0.31 5.46
CA LEU A 153 -3.39 -1.63 4.88
C LEU A 153 -3.61 -1.55 3.36
N GLN A 154 -4.39 -0.57 2.88
CA GLN A 154 -4.54 -0.29 1.45
C GLN A 154 -3.19 0.06 0.83
N ALA A 155 -2.36 0.88 1.49
CA ALA A 155 -1.03 1.23 1.02
C ALA A 155 -0.15 -0.02 0.80
N LEU A 156 -0.15 -0.93 1.77
CA LEU A 156 0.61 -2.17 1.71
C LEU A 156 0.09 -3.10 0.61
N LEU A 157 -1.23 -3.26 0.52
CA LEU A 157 -1.89 -4.25 -0.33
C LEU A 157 -2.31 -3.72 -1.71
N HIS A 158 -2.11 -2.44 -2.04
CA HIS A 158 -2.65 -1.84 -3.28
C HIS A 158 -2.25 -2.62 -4.54
N ASP A 159 -1.06 -3.22 -4.51
CA ASP A 159 -0.50 -3.96 -5.64
C ASP A 159 -0.80 -5.47 -5.60
N ILE A 160 -1.52 -5.97 -4.59
CA ILE A 160 -1.76 -7.41 -4.41
C ILE A 160 -2.53 -8.03 -5.58
N GLY A 161 -3.35 -7.23 -6.27
CA GLY A 161 -4.11 -7.63 -7.45
C GLY A 161 -3.24 -7.87 -8.70
N HIS A 162 -2.02 -7.35 -8.74
CA HIS A 162 -1.17 -7.48 -9.93
C HIS A 162 -0.68 -8.90 -10.16
N TYR A 163 -0.52 -9.25 -11.43
CA TYR A 163 0.03 -10.51 -11.91
C TYR A 163 1.02 -10.23 -13.05
N PRO A 164 1.86 -11.19 -13.47
CA PRO A 164 2.78 -10.98 -14.58
C PRO A 164 2.03 -10.46 -15.82
N LEU A 165 2.49 -9.34 -16.39
CA LEU A 165 1.91 -8.69 -17.57
C LEU A 165 0.51 -8.06 -17.36
N SER A 166 0.04 -7.91 -16.12
CA SER A 166 -1.29 -7.38 -15.79
C SER A 166 -1.65 -6.09 -16.54
N HIS A 167 -0.74 -5.10 -16.62
CA HIS A 167 -1.03 -3.86 -17.34
C HIS A 167 -1.24 -4.06 -18.84
N MET A 168 -0.54 -5.01 -19.46
CA MET A 168 -0.73 -5.30 -20.88
C MET A 168 -2.07 -5.99 -21.14
N PHE A 169 -2.51 -6.85 -20.22
CA PHE A 169 -3.82 -7.48 -20.28
C PHE A 169 -4.96 -6.48 -20.08
N GLU A 170 -4.83 -5.57 -19.11
CA GLU A 170 -5.79 -4.48 -18.88
C GLU A 170 -5.89 -3.56 -20.10
N ASP A 171 -4.75 -3.15 -20.67
CA ASP A 171 -4.68 -2.35 -21.89
C ASP A 171 -5.43 -3.00 -23.06
N VAL A 172 -5.17 -4.29 -23.33
CA VAL A 172 -5.84 -5.04 -24.41
C VAL A 172 -7.34 -5.16 -24.12
N SER A 173 -7.71 -5.44 -22.88
CA SER A 173 -9.14 -5.55 -22.51
C SER A 173 -9.88 -4.22 -22.66
N GLU A 174 -9.25 -3.09 -22.38
CA GLU A 174 -9.85 -1.76 -22.59
C GLU A 174 -9.97 -1.45 -24.09
N GLU A 175 -8.97 -1.79 -24.90
CA GLU A 175 -9.02 -1.64 -26.36
C GLU A 175 -10.17 -2.45 -26.98
N GLU A 176 -10.32 -3.71 -26.57
CA GLU A 176 -11.43 -4.59 -26.96
C GLU A 176 -12.80 -4.05 -26.48
N ARG A 177 -12.87 -3.56 -25.24
CA ARG A 177 -14.09 -2.93 -24.70
C ARG A 177 -14.50 -1.71 -25.53
N LEU A 178 -13.52 -0.89 -25.94
CA LEU A 178 -13.76 0.26 -26.82
C LEU A 178 -14.18 -0.16 -28.24
N ALA A 179 -13.75 -1.35 -28.70
CA ALA A 179 -14.18 -1.95 -29.96
C ALA A 179 -15.57 -2.62 -29.89
N GLY A 180 -16.19 -2.70 -28.72
CA GLY A 180 -17.53 -3.26 -28.49
C GLY A 180 -17.54 -4.72 -28.03
N SER A 181 -16.38 -5.31 -27.75
CA SER A 181 -16.26 -6.64 -27.16
C SER A 181 -16.52 -6.63 -25.65
N PRO A 182 -16.95 -7.75 -25.05
CA PRO A 182 -17.05 -7.87 -23.59
C PRO A 182 -15.66 -7.74 -22.94
N ARG A 183 -15.63 -7.28 -21.67
CA ARG A 183 -14.38 -7.17 -20.91
C ARG A 183 -13.77 -8.56 -20.70
N LEU A 184 -12.48 -8.68 -20.96
CA LEU A 184 -11.77 -9.96 -21.00
C LEU A 184 -11.08 -10.29 -19.68
N VAL A 185 -10.66 -9.27 -18.93
CA VAL A 185 -9.82 -9.44 -17.74
C VAL A 185 -10.41 -8.71 -16.53
N PRO A 186 -10.24 -9.22 -15.30
CA PRO A 186 -10.48 -8.44 -14.10
C PRO A 186 -9.36 -7.39 -13.93
N SER A 187 -9.73 -6.22 -13.43
CA SER A 187 -8.78 -5.18 -13.00
C SER A 187 -8.03 -5.61 -11.74
N ASP A 188 -6.88 -4.98 -11.49
CA ASP A 188 -6.14 -5.03 -10.23
C ASP A 188 -7.04 -4.78 -9.00
N ASP A 189 -7.94 -3.79 -9.04
CA ASP A 189 -8.86 -3.45 -7.96
C ASP A 189 -9.93 -4.54 -7.70
N GLU A 190 -10.32 -5.31 -8.72
CA GLU A 190 -11.26 -6.44 -8.56
C GLU A 190 -10.53 -7.69 -8.04
N LEU A 191 -9.34 -7.98 -8.57
CA LEU A 191 -8.49 -9.05 -8.06
C LEU A 191 -8.03 -8.79 -6.63
N PHE A 192 -7.89 -7.53 -6.23
CA PHE A 192 -7.67 -7.16 -4.84
C PHE A 192 -8.72 -7.82 -3.94
N TRP A 193 -10.01 -7.74 -4.29
CA TRP A 193 -11.07 -8.35 -3.48
C TRP A 193 -11.01 -9.87 -3.51
N VAL A 194 -10.73 -10.46 -4.67
CA VAL A 194 -10.51 -11.91 -4.79
C VAL A 194 -9.43 -12.37 -3.81
N PHE A 195 -8.35 -11.62 -3.62
CA PHE A 195 -7.26 -11.99 -2.72
C PHE A 195 -7.47 -11.61 -1.26
N VAL A 196 -8.07 -10.46 -1.00
CA VAL A 196 -8.11 -9.85 0.35
C VAL A 196 -9.36 -10.26 1.12
N ALA A 197 -10.51 -10.34 0.45
CA ALA A 197 -11.78 -10.70 1.04
C ALA A 197 -12.67 -11.34 -0.05
N PRO A 198 -12.45 -12.63 -0.37
CA PRO A 198 -13.10 -13.29 -1.50
C PRO A 198 -14.63 -13.24 -1.46
N GLU A 199 -15.22 -13.20 -0.26
CA GLU A 199 -16.67 -13.04 -0.06
C GLU A 199 -17.22 -11.68 -0.51
N HIS A 200 -16.33 -10.71 -0.75
CA HIS A 200 -16.59 -9.38 -1.25
C HIS A 200 -16.18 -9.20 -2.73
N ALA A 201 -15.70 -10.25 -3.39
CA ALA A 201 -15.34 -10.22 -4.81
C ALA A 201 -16.57 -9.98 -5.70
N PRO A 202 -16.42 -9.32 -6.86
CA PRO A 202 -17.52 -9.15 -7.80
C PRO A 202 -18.06 -10.50 -8.28
N ASP A 203 -19.37 -10.57 -8.55
CA ASP A 203 -20.05 -11.82 -8.92
C ASP A 203 -19.42 -12.48 -10.17
N ASP A 204 -19.01 -11.68 -11.14
CA ASP A 204 -18.36 -12.11 -12.39
C ASP A 204 -17.00 -12.82 -12.16
N PHE A 205 -16.38 -12.67 -10.99
CA PHE A 205 -15.06 -13.23 -10.67
C PHE A 205 -15.06 -14.18 -9.47
N ARG A 206 -16.23 -14.66 -9.02
CA ARG A 206 -16.31 -15.67 -7.94
C ARG A 206 -15.53 -16.94 -8.24
N ASP A 207 -15.53 -17.36 -9.50
CA ASP A 207 -14.75 -18.49 -9.98
C ASP A 207 -13.23 -18.35 -9.69
N TYR A 208 -12.70 -17.12 -9.67
CA TYR A 208 -11.30 -16.86 -9.33
C TYR A 208 -11.06 -17.01 -7.82
N ALA A 209 -12.04 -16.67 -6.99
CA ALA A 209 -11.99 -16.90 -5.55
C ALA A 209 -12.01 -18.40 -5.22
N ASP A 210 -12.81 -19.17 -5.95
CA ASP A 210 -12.85 -20.63 -5.81
C ASP A 210 -11.52 -21.27 -6.22
N ASP A 211 -10.97 -20.88 -7.38
CA ASP A 211 -9.66 -21.35 -7.85
C ASP A 211 -8.54 -20.97 -6.85
N LEU A 212 -8.61 -19.77 -6.27
CA LEU A 212 -7.68 -19.32 -5.24
C LEU A 212 -7.79 -20.16 -3.96
N ALA A 213 -9.01 -20.46 -3.50
CA ALA A 213 -9.24 -21.26 -2.31
C ALA A 213 -8.70 -22.70 -2.49
N GLU A 214 -8.88 -23.29 -3.67
CA GLU A 214 -8.30 -24.59 -4.02
C GLU A 214 -6.77 -24.55 -3.94
N GLU A 215 -6.15 -23.50 -4.49
CA GLU A 215 -4.69 -23.33 -4.49
C GLU A 215 -4.13 -23.09 -3.09
N MET A 216 -4.79 -22.26 -2.27
CA MET A 216 -4.37 -22.05 -0.87
C MET A 216 -4.50 -23.34 -0.04
N GLY A 217 -5.57 -24.11 -0.29
CA GLY A 217 -5.74 -25.45 0.27
C GLY A 217 -4.61 -26.41 -0.10
N ARG A 218 -4.15 -26.40 -1.37
CA ARG A 218 -2.98 -27.17 -1.83
C ARG A 218 -1.69 -26.77 -1.11
N LEU A 219 -1.50 -25.49 -0.86
CA LEU A 219 -0.32 -24.97 -0.14
C LEU A 219 -0.41 -25.19 1.38
N GLY A 220 -1.55 -25.64 1.89
CA GLY A 220 -1.80 -25.76 3.33
C GLY A 220 -1.80 -24.41 4.03
N GLN A 221 -2.24 -23.35 3.34
CA GLN A 221 -2.24 -21.98 3.83
C GLN A 221 -3.69 -21.48 3.97
N PRO A 222 -4.00 -20.65 4.99
CA PRO A 222 -5.30 -20.01 5.08
C PRO A 222 -5.45 -18.97 3.95
N LEU A 223 -6.67 -18.50 3.74
CA LEU A 223 -6.90 -17.30 2.94
C LEU A 223 -6.36 -16.07 3.67
N LEU A 224 -5.95 -15.04 2.93
CA LEU A 224 -5.49 -13.80 3.53
C LEU A 224 -6.58 -13.12 4.37
N SER A 225 -7.85 -13.27 3.99
CA SER A 225 -9.00 -12.78 4.76
C SER A 225 -9.04 -13.32 6.18
N ALA A 226 -8.66 -14.58 6.40
CA ALA A 226 -8.58 -15.19 7.73
C ALA A 226 -7.46 -14.55 8.58
N VAL A 227 -6.31 -14.27 7.97
CA VAL A 227 -5.21 -13.55 8.64
C VAL A 227 -5.64 -12.14 9.04
N LEU A 228 -6.33 -11.43 8.15
CA LEU A 228 -6.85 -10.08 8.41
C LEU A 228 -7.96 -10.06 9.48
N ALA A 229 -8.75 -11.12 9.56
CA ALA A 229 -9.77 -11.33 10.58
C ALA A 229 -9.19 -11.74 11.96
N GLY A 230 -7.89 -12.05 12.02
CA GLY A 230 -7.23 -12.42 13.27
C GLY A 230 -7.37 -13.90 13.64
N GLU A 231 -7.75 -14.75 12.70
CA GLU A 231 -7.74 -16.20 12.90
C GLU A 231 -6.30 -16.68 13.11
N GLY A 232 -5.93 -16.91 14.38
CA GLY A 232 -4.54 -17.12 14.81
C GLY A 232 -4.17 -16.37 16.10
N GLY A 233 -5.07 -15.55 16.66
CA GLY A 233 -4.89 -14.89 17.96
C GLY A 233 -4.44 -13.43 17.90
N ALA A 234 -4.26 -12.87 16.71
CA ALA A 234 -4.08 -11.43 16.51
C ALA A 234 -5.45 -10.73 16.47
N PRO A 235 -5.60 -9.48 16.95
CA PRO A 235 -6.83 -8.72 16.75
C PRO A 235 -7.05 -8.45 15.26
N PRO A 236 -8.31 -8.46 14.76
CA PRO A 236 -8.60 -8.12 13.37
C PRO A 236 -8.06 -6.72 13.06
N LEU A 237 -7.36 -6.61 11.94
CA LEU A 237 -6.66 -5.37 11.57
C LEU A 237 -7.64 -4.26 11.19
N VAL A 238 -8.54 -4.55 10.25
CA VAL A 238 -9.49 -3.59 9.65
C VAL A 238 -10.67 -4.37 9.07
N SER A 239 -11.89 -3.81 9.11
CA SER A 239 -13.04 -4.42 8.43
C SER A 239 -12.95 -4.29 6.90
N PRO A 240 -13.45 -5.26 6.11
CA PRO A 240 -13.52 -5.12 4.65
C PRO A 240 -14.27 -3.85 4.19
N ALA A 241 -15.29 -3.42 4.94
CA ALA A 241 -16.02 -2.17 4.65
C ALA A 241 -15.12 -0.93 4.76
N SER A 242 -14.28 -0.85 5.79
CA SER A 242 -13.32 0.24 5.96
C SER A 242 -12.23 0.22 4.88
N MET A 243 -11.78 -0.96 4.47
CA MET A 243 -10.84 -1.10 3.33
C MET A 243 -11.47 -0.64 2.02
N ARG A 244 -12.75 -1.00 1.79
CA ARG A 244 -13.48 -0.58 0.60
C ARG A 244 -13.61 0.94 0.50
N ALA A 245 -13.79 1.63 1.62
CA ALA A 245 -13.80 3.09 1.63
C ALA A 245 -12.49 3.70 1.11
N MET A 246 -11.35 3.01 1.27
CA MET A 246 -10.02 3.49 0.86
C MET A 246 -9.62 3.08 -0.57
N GLN A 247 -10.40 2.26 -1.27
CA GLN A 247 -10.08 1.82 -2.63
C GLN A 247 -10.11 2.97 -3.66
N ARG A 248 -9.40 2.78 -4.78
CA ARG A 248 -9.33 3.78 -5.85
C ARG A 248 -10.67 3.99 -6.57
N THR A 249 -11.56 3.01 -6.54
CA THR A 249 -12.87 3.06 -7.20
C THR A 249 -14.01 3.44 -6.25
N SER A 250 -13.73 3.63 -4.96
CA SER A 250 -14.75 3.91 -3.96
C SER A 250 -15.37 5.30 -4.14
N GLN A 251 -16.67 5.42 -3.85
CA GLN A 251 -17.29 6.72 -3.63
C GLN A 251 -16.79 7.25 -2.29
N LEU A 252 -16.09 8.40 -2.31
CA LEU A 252 -15.56 9.02 -1.10
C LEU A 252 -16.71 9.64 -0.31
N ALA A 253 -17.20 8.88 0.67
CA ALA A 253 -18.43 9.16 1.40
C ALA A 253 -18.30 10.36 2.36
N GLY A 254 -17.09 10.66 2.85
CA GLY A 254 -16.87 11.71 3.83
C GLY A 254 -15.54 12.47 3.69
N PRO A 255 -15.38 13.55 4.48
CA PRO A 255 -14.17 14.38 4.43
C PRO A 255 -12.89 13.63 4.80
N ALA A 256 -12.97 12.67 5.73
CA ALA A 256 -11.85 11.84 6.13
C ALA A 256 -11.37 10.96 4.96
N GLU A 257 -12.30 10.31 4.26
CA GLU A 257 -12.00 9.48 3.09
C GLU A 257 -11.37 10.31 1.97
N CYS A 258 -11.85 11.54 1.74
CA CYS A 258 -11.27 12.45 0.74
C CYS A 258 -9.79 12.76 1.02
N VAL A 259 -9.45 13.01 2.30
CA VAL A 259 -8.08 13.33 2.70
C VAL A 259 -7.20 12.07 2.71
N LEU A 260 -7.68 10.99 3.32
CA LEU A 260 -6.92 9.74 3.45
C LEU A 260 -6.64 9.11 2.07
N SER A 261 -7.64 9.00 1.20
CA SER A 261 -7.42 8.54 -0.17
C SER A 261 -6.55 9.49 -0.97
N GLY A 262 -6.55 10.79 -0.66
CA GLY A 262 -5.63 11.77 -1.23
C GLY A 262 -4.16 11.43 -0.95
N ILE A 263 -3.84 10.96 0.26
CA ILE A 263 -2.48 10.53 0.67
C ILE A 263 -1.92 9.44 -0.25
N LEU A 264 -2.76 8.53 -0.74
CA LEU A 264 -2.35 7.47 -1.68
C LEU A 264 -2.57 7.81 -3.15
N SER A 265 -3.49 8.73 -3.46
CA SER A 265 -3.89 9.04 -4.82
C SER A 265 -4.17 10.54 -5.01
N SER A 266 -3.12 11.28 -5.35
CA SER A 266 -3.12 12.70 -5.67
C SER A 266 -1.85 13.07 -6.47
N PRO A 267 -1.68 14.31 -6.95
CA PRO A 267 -0.47 14.68 -7.70
C PRO A 267 0.85 14.55 -6.92
N ILE A 268 0.80 14.58 -5.58
CA ILE A 268 1.95 14.53 -4.66
C ILE A 268 1.76 13.45 -3.59
N ASP A 269 1.15 12.32 -3.96
CA ASP A 269 0.87 11.21 -3.03
C ASP A 269 2.11 10.40 -2.64
N ALA A 270 1.92 9.56 -1.61
CA ALA A 270 2.91 8.63 -1.11
C ALA A 270 3.35 7.60 -2.16
N ASP A 271 2.44 7.18 -3.05
CA ASP A 271 2.72 6.28 -4.17
C ASP A 271 3.80 6.88 -5.10
N LYS A 272 3.57 8.12 -5.58
CA LYS A 272 4.53 8.84 -6.42
C LYS A 272 5.86 9.06 -5.75
N VAL A 273 5.85 9.48 -4.49
CA VAL A 273 7.11 9.68 -3.76
C VAL A 273 7.90 8.38 -3.65
N ALA A 274 7.23 7.26 -3.38
CA ALA A 274 7.86 5.95 -3.29
C ALA A 274 8.44 5.51 -4.64
N TYR A 275 7.61 5.39 -5.69
CA TYR A 275 8.11 4.85 -6.97
C TYR A 275 9.11 5.79 -7.64
N LEU A 276 8.95 7.11 -7.56
CA LEU A 276 9.91 8.02 -8.21
C LEU A 276 11.30 7.85 -7.60
N THR A 277 11.37 7.64 -6.29
CA THR A 277 12.64 7.41 -5.58
C THR A 277 13.22 6.04 -5.96
N ASP A 278 12.42 4.98 -5.81
CA ASP A 278 12.88 3.61 -6.05
C ASP A 278 13.26 3.40 -7.52
N ASP A 279 12.41 3.81 -8.46
CA ASP A 279 12.68 3.72 -9.90
C ASP A 279 13.95 4.48 -10.27
N SER A 280 14.18 5.66 -9.67
CA SER A 280 15.38 6.45 -9.94
C SER A 280 16.66 5.74 -9.50
N ILE A 281 16.62 5.07 -8.35
CA ILE A 281 17.75 4.29 -7.84
C ILE A 281 17.97 3.07 -8.73
N MET A 282 16.90 2.31 -9.01
CA MET A 282 17.00 1.02 -9.69
C MET A 282 17.30 1.17 -11.18
N THR A 283 16.77 2.19 -11.85
CA THR A 283 17.08 2.46 -13.27
C THR A 283 18.39 3.22 -13.46
N GLY A 284 18.91 3.87 -12.42
CA GLY A 284 20.02 4.82 -12.48
C GLY A 284 19.66 6.20 -13.03
N VAL A 285 18.38 6.45 -13.36
CA VAL A 285 17.88 7.76 -13.82
C VAL A 285 17.50 8.61 -12.62
N ARG A 286 18.37 9.54 -12.22
CA ARG A 286 18.34 10.16 -10.87
C ARG A 286 17.30 11.27 -10.64
N TYR A 287 16.21 11.35 -11.42
CA TYR A 287 15.28 12.48 -11.31
C TYR A 287 14.50 12.53 -9.99
N GLY A 288 14.06 11.38 -9.48
CA GLY A 288 13.34 11.30 -8.20
C GLY A 288 14.21 11.53 -6.97
N LEU A 289 15.53 11.34 -7.09
CA LEU A 289 16.47 11.58 -5.98
C LEU A 289 16.67 13.07 -5.65
N GLY A 290 16.27 13.97 -6.55
CA GLY A 290 16.34 15.41 -6.34
C GLY A 290 15.16 16.00 -5.56
N ILE A 291 14.16 15.18 -5.21
CA ILE A 291 12.97 15.64 -4.49
C ILE A 291 13.30 15.80 -3.00
N ASP A 292 13.02 16.98 -2.44
CA ASP A 292 13.12 17.22 -0.99
C ASP A 292 11.87 16.67 -0.27
N ILE A 293 11.87 15.35 -0.06
CA ILE A 293 10.77 14.63 0.58
C ILE A 293 10.55 15.11 2.03
N ASP A 294 11.63 15.46 2.75
CA ASP A 294 11.51 15.89 4.14
C ASP A 294 10.86 17.28 4.25
N ALA A 295 11.18 18.21 3.34
CA ALA A 295 10.50 19.49 3.26
C ALA A 295 9.01 19.34 2.90
N LEU A 296 8.67 18.42 1.98
CA LEU A 296 7.28 18.10 1.67
C LEU A 296 6.53 17.60 2.90
N LEU A 297 7.07 16.58 3.57
CA LEU A 297 6.46 15.98 4.76
C LEU A 297 6.27 17.02 5.88
N ALA A 298 7.25 17.89 6.11
CA ALA A 298 7.16 18.97 7.08
C ALA A 298 6.11 20.03 6.72
N ALA A 299 5.78 20.17 5.43
CA ALA A 299 4.80 21.12 4.91
C ALA A 299 3.38 20.56 4.80
N LEU A 300 3.17 19.24 4.92
CA LEU A 300 1.83 18.63 4.89
C LEU A 300 0.91 19.21 5.97
N ARG A 301 -0.34 19.50 5.61
CA ARG A 301 -1.38 20.02 6.52
C ARG A 301 -2.72 19.34 6.26
N ALA A 302 -3.59 19.35 7.25
CA ALA A 302 -4.99 19.06 7.01
C ALA A 302 -5.60 20.14 6.09
N PRO A 303 -6.35 19.77 5.04
CA PRO A 303 -7.13 20.74 4.28
C PRO A 303 -8.15 21.46 5.17
N ARG A 304 -8.48 22.71 4.84
CA ARG A 304 -9.60 23.39 5.49
C ARG A 304 -10.89 22.69 5.11
N THR A 305 -11.88 22.69 6.00
CA THR A 305 -13.18 22.03 5.76
C THR A 305 -13.83 22.54 4.47
N ASP A 306 -13.73 23.84 4.19
CA ASP A 306 -14.29 24.45 2.97
C ASP A 306 -13.53 24.07 1.69
N ASP A 307 -12.27 23.61 1.81
CA ASP A 307 -11.44 23.15 0.69
C ASP A 307 -11.71 21.67 0.36
N ILE A 308 -12.50 20.95 1.17
CA ILE A 308 -12.84 19.54 0.96
C ILE A 308 -14.13 19.44 0.15
N THR A 309 -14.01 19.03 -1.11
CA THR A 309 -15.16 18.74 -1.97
C THR A 309 -15.51 17.25 -1.87
N PRO A 310 -16.77 16.88 -1.55
CA PRO A 310 -17.20 15.48 -1.52
C PRO A 310 -16.87 14.75 -2.83
N GLY A 311 -16.34 13.53 -2.73
CA GLY A 311 -15.92 12.76 -3.91
C GLY A 311 -14.56 13.15 -4.50
N VAL A 312 -13.91 14.22 -4.01
CA VAL A 312 -12.63 14.70 -4.54
C VAL A 312 -11.51 14.43 -3.54
N ARG A 313 -10.48 13.70 -4.00
CA ARG A 313 -9.27 13.45 -3.22
C ARG A 313 -8.48 14.74 -3.01
N VAL A 314 -8.01 14.98 -1.79
CA VAL A 314 -7.34 16.24 -1.46
C VAL A 314 -6.22 16.03 -0.44
N ILE A 315 -5.08 16.67 -0.70
CA ILE A 315 -4.00 16.88 0.27
C ILE A 315 -3.72 18.38 0.29
N ALA A 316 -3.43 18.94 1.47
CA ALA A 316 -2.95 20.32 1.59
C ALA A 316 -1.47 20.36 1.97
N ILE A 317 -0.77 21.35 1.42
CA ILE A 317 0.60 21.71 1.77
C ILE A 317 0.63 23.19 2.13
N GLY A 318 1.45 23.57 3.10
CA GLY A 318 1.76 24.97 3.36
C GLY A 318 2.72 25.54 2.31
N ASP A 319 2.81 26.87 2.24
CA ASP A 319 3.63 27.60 1.24
C ASP A 319 5.09 27.13 1.17
N LYS A 320 5.66 26.71 2.30
CA LYS A 320 7.04 26.21 2.39
C LYS A 320 7.26 24.88 1.66
N GLY A 321 6.20 24.14 1.35
CA GLY A 321 6.25 22.86 0.63
C GLY A 321 6.13 23.00 -0.89
N LEU A 322 5.89 24.21 -1.42
CA LEU A 322 5.60 24.41 -2.84
C LEU A 322 6.73 23.88 -3.74
N THR A 323 7.98 24.24 -3.45
CA THR A 323 9.14 23.79 -4.24
C THR A 323 9.31 22.27 -4.21
N ALA A 324 9.03 21.62 -3.08
CA ALA A 324 9.11 20.16 -2.98
C ALA A 324 8.00 19.48 -3.81
N ALA A 325 6.78 20.04 -3.78
CA ALA A 325 5.65 19.58 -4.59
C ALA A 325 5.91 19.75 -6.10
N GLU A 326 6.45 20.90 -6.53
CA GLU A 326 6.90 21.12 -7.90
C GLU A 326 7.96 20.10 -8.33
N GLY A 327 8.90 19.78 -7.42
CA GLY A 327 9.92 18.75 -7.62
C GLY A 327 9.33 17.38 -7.97
N ILE A 328 8.25 16.95 -7.29
CA ILE A 328 7.56 15.69 -7.61
C ILE A 328 6.97 15.72 -9.02
N VAL A 329 6.27 16.79 -9.38
CA VAL A 329 5.63 16.92 -10.69
C VAL A 329 6.65 16.90 -11.82
N LEU A 330 7.76 17.62 -11.65
CA LEU A 330 8.86 17.64 -12.63
C LEU A 330 9.59 16.30 -12.72
N ALA A 331 9.90 15.68 -11.59
CA ALA A 331 10.53 14.35 -11.56
C ALA A 331 9.66 13.32 -12.27
N ARG A 332 8.34 13.32 -12.01
CA ARG A 332 7.38 12.45 -12.71
C ARG A 332 7.38 12.69 -14.21
N TYR A 333 7.37 13.94 -14.66
CA TYR A 333 7.44 14.28 -16.07
C TYR A 333 8.73 13.76 -16.73
N TRP A 334 9.88 13.94 -16.09
CA TRP A 334 11.15 13.46 -16.63
C TRP A 334 11.26 11.94 -16.62
N MET A 335 10.80 11.27 -15.56
CA MET A 335 10.75 9.81 -15.48
C MET A 335 9.84 9.21 -16.56
N LEU A 336 8.67 9.83 -16.80
CA LEU A 336 7.78 9.45 -17.90
C LEU A 336 8.48 9.49 -19.25
N ARG A 337 9.15 10.60 -19.58
CA ARG A 337 9.82 10.73 -20.87
C ARG A 337 11.03 9.82 -21.01
N ARG A 338 11.77 9.58 -19.92
CA ARG A 338 13.04 8.88 -19.98
C ARG A 338 12.87 7.38 -19.87
N VAL A 339 12.12 6.90 -18.88
CA VAL A 339 12.03 5.48 -18.50
C VAL A 339 10.74 4.88 -19.03
N TYR A 340 9.58 5.34 -18.55
CA TYR A 340 8.30 4.68 -18.81
C TYR A 340 7.94 4.73 -20.30
N TRP A 341 8.23 5.85 -20.97
CA TRP A 341 8.00 6.06 -22.40
C TRP A 341 9.25 5.88 -23.27
N HIS A 342 10.25 5.14 -22.79
CA HIS A 342 11.41 4.80 -23.61
C HIS A 342 10.97 3.98 -24.82
N HIS A 343 11.34 4.42 -26.02
CA HIS A 343 10.91 3.81 -27.29
C HIS A 343 11.12 2.28 -27.33
N THR A 344 12.28 1.75 -26.92
CA THR A 344 12.49 0.30 -26.88
C THR A 344 11.55 -0.42 -25.91
N ASN A 345 11.29 0.15 -24.73
CA ASN A 345 10.35 -0.43 -23.75
C ASN A 345 8.91 -0.41 -24.31
N ARG A 346 8.54 0.69 -24.97
CA ARG A 346 7.22 0.80 -25.63
C ARG A 346 7.09 -0.17 -26.81
N SER A 347 8.15 -0.41 -27.56
CA SER A 347 8.17 -1.42 -28.63
C SER A 347 8.00 -2.84 -28.07
N THR A 348 8.68 -3.19 -26.97
CA THR A 348 8.53 -4.53 -26.36
C THR A 348 7.12 -4.72 -25.81
N ILE A 349 6.56 -3.71 -25.14
CA ILE A 349 5.16 -3.74 -24.67
C ILE A 349 4.19 -3.93 -25.86
N ALA A 350 4.37 -3.16 -26.94
CA ALA A 350 3.49 -3.26 -28.12
C ALA A 350 3.56 -4.65 -28.77
N MET A 351 4.75 -5.24 -28.87
CA MET A 351 4.92 -6.60 -29.39
C MET A 351 4.23 -7.65 -28.51
N THR A 352 4.35 -7.53 -27.18
CA THR A 352 3.68 -8.45 -26.25
C THR A 352 2.16 -8.28 -26.28
N LYS A 353 1.65 -7.04 -26.33
CA LYS A 353 0.22 -6.76 -26.51
C LYS A 353 -0.34 -7.40 -27.78
N LEU A 354 0.38 -7.30 -28.91
CA LEU A 354 -0.01 -7.94 -30.16
C LEU A 354 -0.13 -9.47 -30.02
N VAL A 355 0.78 -10.11 -29.28
CA VAL A 355 0.71 -11.55 -29.02
C VAL A 355 -0.51 -11.90 -28.18
N ILE A 356 -0.77 -11.15 -27.11
CA ILE A 356 -1.93 -11.34 -26.23
C ILE A 356 -3.23 -11.18 -27.03
N ASP A 357 -3.35 -10.07 -27.77
CA ASP A 357 -4.50 -9.76 -28.62
C ASP A 357 -4.81 -10.89 -29.62
N ARG A 358 -3.78 -11.40 -30.32
CA ARG A 358 -3.92 -12.52 -31.26
C ARG A 358 -4.37 -13.81 -30.58
N LEU A 359 -3.82 -14.12 -29.41
CA LEU A 359 -4.18 -15.33 -28.66
C LEU A 359 -5.61 -15.27 -28.14
N VAL A 360 -6.05 -14.11 -27.66
CA VAL A 360 -7.44 -13.89 -27.23
C VAL A 360 -8.39 -13.98 -28.42
N ALA A 361 -8.09 -13.30 -29.53
CA ALA A 361 -8.94 -13.30 -30.72
C ALA A 361 -9.09 -14.68 -31.39
N THR A 362 -8.17 -15.61 -31.11
CA THR A 362 -8.20 -16.99 -31.62
C THR A 362 -8.68 -18.01 -30.58
N ASP A 363 -9.16 -17.56 -29.43
CA ASP A 363 -9.64 -18.40 -28.31
C ASP A 363 -8.57 -19.39 -27.79
N GLN A 364 -7.29 -19.01 -27.90
CA GLN A 364 -6.16 -19.81 -27.43
C GLN A 364 -5.62 -19.35 -26.06
N LEU A 365 -6.25 -18.32 -25.50
CA LEU A 365 -5.91 -17.73 -24.23
C LEU A 365 -7.18 -17.26 -23.53
N THR A 366 -7.51 -17.91 -22.41
CA THR A 366 -8.46 -17.37 -21.44
C THR A 366 -7.69 -16.79 -20.26
N MET A 367 -8.22 -15.71 -19.66
CA MET A 367 -7.59 -15.11 -18.48
C MET A 367 -7.56 -16.04 -17.28
N ARG A 368 -8.60 -16.86 -17.11
CA ARG A 368 -8.66 -17.83 -16.02
C ARG A 368 -7.55 -18.86 -16.16
N ASP A 369 -7.27 -19.34 -17.37
CA ASP A 369 -6.16 -20.27 -17.61
C ASP A 369 -4.80 -19.60 -17.35
N PHE A 370 -4.61 -18.39 -17.86
CA PHE A 370 -3.38 -17.63 -17.58
C PHE A 370 -3.18 -17.46 -16.08
N PHE A 371 -4.19 -16.96 -15.38
CA PHE A 371 -4.18 -16.75 -13.94
C PHE A 371 -3.81 -18.02 -13.19
N ARG A 372 -4.48 -19.16 -13.46
CA ARG A 372 -4.17 -20.45 -12.81
C ARG A 372 -2.74 -20.92 -13.08
N LYS A 373 -2.19 -20.65 -14.28
CA LYS A 373 -0.84 -21.08 -14.65
C LYS A 373 0.25 -20.16 -14.15
N THR A 374 -0.03 -18.87 -14.01
CA THR A 374 1.01 -17.86 -13.78
C THR A 374 0.85 -17.06 -12.49
N LEU A 375 -0.15 -17.36 -11.65
CA LEU A 375 -0.39 -16.64 -10.39
C LEU A 375 0.91 -16.47 -9.60
N PHE A 376 1.60 -17.59 -9.33
CA PHE A 376 2.88 -17.64 -8.59
C PHE A 376 4.14 -17.64 -9.48
N ALA A 377 3.97 -17.51 -10.80
CA ALA A 377 5.09 -17.53 -11.73
C ALA A 377 5.82 -16.18 -11.78
N ASP A 378 7.07 -16.22 -12.22
CA ASP A 378 7.83 -15.04 -12.59
C ASP A 378 7.51 -14.59 -14.02
N LEU A 379 7.95 -13.37 -14.35
CA LEU A 379 7.74 -12.79 -15.67
C LEU A 379 8.34 -13.65 -16.82
N PRO A 380 9.57 -14.18 -16.73
CA PRO A 380 10.10 -15.10 -17.75
C PRO A 380 9.24 -16.34 -17.98
N THR A 381 8.73 -16.97 -16.92
CA THR A 381 7.86 -18.16 -17.03
C THR A 381 6.52 -17.80 -17.68
N ALA A 382 5.92 -16.66 -17.30
CA ALA A 382 4.69 -16.16 -17.92
C ALA A 382 4.88 -15.86 -19.42
N LEU A 383 6.00 -15.24 -19.81
CA LEU A 383 6.35 -14.99 -21.21
C LEU A 383 6.60 -16.28 -21.99
N ALA A 384 7.29 -17.25 -21.39
CA ALA A 384 7.54 -18.55 -22.01
C ALA A 384 6.22 -19.31 -22.26
N TRP A 385 5.29 -19.24 -21.31
CA TRP A 385 3.95 -19.81 -21.46
C TRP A 385 3.18 -19.16 -22.60
N LEU A 386 3.13 -17.82 -22.67
CA LEU A 386 2.49 -17.10 -23.79
C LEU A 386 3.13 -17.45 -25.13
N SER A 387 4.47 -17.52 -25.17
CA SER A 387 5.18 -17.92 -26.38
C SER A 387 4.85 -19.36 -26.80
N ALA A 388 4.59 -20.27 -25.86
CA ALA A 388 4.22 -21.64 -26.17
C ALA A 388 2.81 -21.71 -26.76
N CYS A 389 1.84 -20.97 -26.19
CA CYS A 389 0.50 -20.82 -26.76
C CYS A 389 0.58 -20.29 -28.19
N PHE A 390 1.33 -19.20 -28.43
CA PHE A 390 1.44 -18.58 -29.75
C PHE A 390 2.04 -19.49 -30.83
N ARG A 391 3.01 -20.35 -30.46
CA ARG A 391 3.60 -21.34 -31.39
C ARG A 391 2.70 -22.55 -31.65
N GLN A 392 1.68 -22.78 -30.84
CA GLN A 392 0.67 -23.81 -31.12
C GLN A 392 -0.42 -23.25 -32.04
N SER A 393 -0.60 -21.92 -32.08
CA SER A 393 -1.56 -21.21 -32.92
C SER A 393 -1.16 -21.08 -34.38
N HIS A 394 0.15 -21.14 -34.67
CA HIS A 394 0.79 -20.79 -35.94
C HIS A 394 1.97 -21.74 -36.20
#